data_AF-G0MR10-F1
#
_entry.id   AF-G0MR10-F1
#
_cell.length_a   1.000
_cell.length_b   1.000
_cell.length_c   1.000
_cell.angle_alpha   90.00
_cell.angle_beta   90.00
_cell.angle_gamma   90.00
#
_symmetry.space_group_name_H-M   'P 1'
#
loop_
_entity.id
_entity.type
_entity.pdbx_description
1 polymer ?
#
loop_
_entity_poly.entity_id
_entity_poly.type
_entity_poly.pdbx_seq_one_letter_code
_entity_poly.pdbx_strand_id
1 'polypeptide(L)'
;MKSLILLLGMLAIVTSVHCKRTVADKGEPIANKEEYVKEINDLRREYAKKSRIPNMYKLVWDDYLATQVEMGDFSCYKKTCRESRRDGDDHTEKFDQDKIKHKWGDEKRQDLMDEYKTHIMGGLEELTPGQQKIGCYHIAITDDGKKDDGTDAGYGVLKTKTRCFLAPEGLGDSWKVPRGEAGSACAEGFVNDDGLCAPKSESSGNSGSAEKDKESGSKEERNTESSGQPSKMSGVVTTLVMMVVLKFM
;
A
#
# COMPACT_ATOMS: atom_id res chain seq x y z
N MET A 1 -14.26 68.05 34.79
CA MET A 1 -15.45 67.17 34.75
C MET A 1 -15.18 66.10 33.70
N LYS A 2 -14.86 64.88 34.16
CA LYS A 2 -15.72 63.68 34.00
C LYS A 2 -15.86 63.29 32.52
N SER A 3 -14.93 62.47 32.05
CA SER A 3 -15.15 61.02 31.86
C SER A 3 -16.09 60.72 30.71
N LEU A 4 -15.53 60.22 29.60
CA LEU A 4 -16.22 59.24 28.78
C LEU A 4 -15.19 58.32 28.13
N ILE A 5 -14.84 57.25 28.85
CA ILE A 5 -14.09 56.12 28.32
C ILE A 5 -15.11 55.29 27.53
N LEU A 6 -15.05 55.37 26.20
CA LEU A 6 -15.77 54.48 25.30
C LEU A 6 -14.96 53.18 25.16
N LEU A 7 -15.31 52.18 25.98
CA LEU A 7 -14.88 50.80 25.80
C LEU A 7 -15.60 50.20 24.59
N LEU A 8 -15.01 50.32 23.41
CA LEU A 8 -15.37 49.49 22.27
C LEU A 8 -14.65 48.14 22.43
N GLY A 9 -15.38 47.17 22.96
CA GLY A 9 -14.97 45.77 22.97
C GLY A 9 -14.82 45.27 21.54
N MET A 10 -13.58 45.14 21.08
CA MET A 10 -13.24 44.28 19.94
C MET A 10 -13.44 42.83 20.38
N LEU A 11 -14.70 42.37 20.32
CA LEU A 11 -14.99 40.95 20.35
C LEU A 11 -14.35 40.37 19.08
N ALA A 12 -13.26 39.64 19.27
CA ALA A 12 -12.57 38.92 18.21
C ALA A 12 -13.55 37.92 17.58
N ILE A 13 -14.17 38.31 16.47
CA ILE A 13 -14.84 37.36 15.59
C ILE A 13 -13.71 36.71 14.80
N VAL A 14 -13.04 35.74 15.42
CA VAL A 14 -12.34 34.70 14.67
C VAL A 14 -13.45 33.92 13.99
N THR A 15 -13.88 34.38 12.81
CA THR A 15 -14.62 33.52 11.90
C THR A 15 -13.62 32.46 11.49
N SER A 16 -13.58 31.37 12.25
CA SER A 16 -13.07 30.09 11.78
C SER A 16 -13.82 29.82 10.48
N VAL A 17 -13.16 30.10 9.36
CA VAL A 17 -13.58 29.67 8.03
C VAL A 17 -13.55 28.15 8.11
N HIS A 18 -14.66 27.57 8.57
CA HIS A 18 -14.94 26.17 8.36
C HIS A 18 -15.17 26.07 6.86
N CYS A 19 -14.09 25.77 6.13
CA CYS A 19 -14.19 25.35 4.75
C CYS A 19 -15.06 24.09 4.77
N LYS A 20 -16.35 24.24 4.50
CA LYS A 20 -17.23 23.12 4.24
C LYS A 20 -16.76 22.49 2.93
N ARG A 21 -15.79 21.58 3.01
CA ARG A 21 -15.58 20.60 1.95
C ARG A 21 -16.79 19.69 1.96
N THR A 22 -17.74 19.97 1.07
CA THR A 22 -18.74 18.99 0.68
C THR A 22 -18.00 17.94 -0.15
N VAL A 23 -17.59 16.84 0.50
CA VAL A 23 -17.19 15.61 -0.18
C VAL A 23 -18.45 15.05 -0.82
N ALA A 24 -18.70 15.45 -2.06
CA ALA A 24 -19.73 14.84 -2.89
C ALA A 24 -19.19 13.46 -3.29
N ASP A 25 -19.90 12.42 -2.88
CA ASP A 25 -19.55 11.00 -2.86
C ASP A 25 -18.57 10.60 -1.74
N LYS A 26 -19.14 10.15 -0.61
CA LYS A 26 -18.37 9.53 0.46
C LYS A 26 -17.91 8.17 -0.05
N GLY A 27 -16.64 8.07 -0.38
CA GLY A 27 -16.00 6.78 -0.60
C GLY A 27 -16.15 5.85 0.60
N GLU A 28 -15.83 4.57 0.41
CA GLU A 28 -15.91 3.54 1.44
C GLU A 28 -14.53 2.93 1.74
N PRO A 29 -14.26 2.52 2.99
CA PRO A 29 -13.02 1.81 3.32
C PRO A 29 -13.00 0.41 2.70
N ILE A 30 -11.80 -0.10 2.41
CA ILE A 30 -11.62 -1.51 2.07
C ILE A 30 -11.90 -2.37 3.32
N ALA A 31 -12.87 -3.29 3.21
CA ALA A 31 -13.32 -4.10 4.34
C ALA A 31 -12.29 -5.17 4.76
N ASN A 32 -11.88 -6.04 3.83
CA ASN A 32 -10.90 -7.11 4.08
C ASN A 32 -9.53 -6.74 3.49
N LYS A 33 -8.76 -5.98 4.26
CA LYS A 33 -7.47 -5.42 3.85
C LYS A 33 -6.44 -6.51 3.57
N GLU A 34 -6.45 -7.56 4.39
CA GLU A 34 -5.53 -8.69 4.30
C GLU A 34 -5.75 -9.48 3.01
N GLU A 35 -7.01 -9.83 2.70
CA GLU A 35 -7.35 -10.53 1.45
C GLU A 35 -7.08 -9.65 0.23
N TYR A 36 -7.44 -8.36 0.31
CA TYR A 36 -7.18 -7.40 -0.77
C TYR A 36 -5.69 -7.32 -1.13
N VAL A 37 -4.82 -7.19 -0.12
CA VAL A 37 -3.36 -7.14 -0.35
C VAL A 37 -2.80 -8.48 -0.76
N LYS A 38 -3.40 -9.59 -0.31
CA LYS A 38 -2.99 -10.94 -0.72
C LYS A 38 -3.13 -11.11 -2.24
N GLU A 39 -4.26 -10.76 -2.83
CA GLU A 39 -4.49 -10.88 -4.28
C GLU A 39 -3.45 -10.08 -5.09
N ILE A 40 -3.15 -8.86 -4.65
CA ILE A 40 -2.13 -8.01 -5.30
C ILE A 40 -0.74 -8.62 -5.16
N ASN A 41 -0.41 -9.20 -4.00
CA ASN A 41 0.88 -9.87 -3.82
C ASN A 41 1.01 -11.15 -4.65
N ASP A 42 -0.09 -11.90 -4.85
CA ASP A 42 -0.09 -13.08 -5.72
C ASP A 42 0.20 -12.67 -7.18
N LEU A 43 -0.39 -11.56 -7.65
CA LEU A 43 -0.07 -10.96 -8.94
C LEU A 43 1.40 -10.50 -9.03
N ARG A 44 1.90 -9.79 -8.01
CA ARG A 44 3.31 -9.34 -7.94
C ARG A 44 4.28 -10.51 -8.02
N ARG A 45 3.95 -11.62 -7.35
CA ARG A 45 4.76 -12.85 -7.34
C ARG A 45 4.82 -13.50 -8.72
N GLU A 46 3.68 -13.66 -9.38
CA GLU A 46 3.63 -14.19 -10.75
C GLU A 46 4.47 -13.31 -11.70
N TYR A 47 4.26 -12.00 -11.64
CA TYR A 47 4.98 -11.06 -12.48
C TYR A 47 6.48 -11.07 -12.20
N ALA A 48 6.91 -11.10 -10.93
CA ALA A 48 8.32 -11.13 -10.58
C ALA A 48 9.04 -12.36 -11.16
N LYS A 49 8.41 -13.54 -11.10
CA LYS A 49 8.95 -14.78 -11.67
C LYS A 49 9.00 -14.71 -13.20
N LYS A 50 7.90 -14.31 -13.83
CA LYS A 50 7.77 -14.25 -15.30
C LYS A 50 8.71 -13.22 -15.93
N SER A 51 8.85 -12.06 -15.29
CA SER A 51 9.62 -10.91 -15.78
C SER A 51 11.03 -10.81 -15.18
N ARG A 52 11.44 -11.81 -14.39
CA ARG A 52 12.77 -11.90 -13.76
C ARG A 52 13.13 -10.64 -12.96
N ILE A 53 12.22 -10.24 -12.07
CA ILE A 53 12.39 -9.08 -11.18
C ILE A 53 12.96 -9.55 -9.85
N PRO A 54 14.25 -9.28 -9.55
CA PRO A 54 14.89 -9.85 -8.36
C PRO A 54 14.59 -9.10 -7.07
N ASN A 55 14.05 -7.87 -7.16
CA ASN A 55 13.82 -6.95 -6.04
C ASN A 55 12.32 -6.58 -5.87
N MET A 56 11.40 -7.48 -6.19
CA MET A 56 9.97 -7.25 -6.00
C MET A 56 9.61 -7.39 -4.52
N TYR A 57 9.18 -6.31 -3.85
CA TYR A 57 8.80 -6.38 -2.44
C TYR A 57 7.37 -6.87 -2.26
N LYS A 58 7.11 -7.57 -1.16
CA LYS A 58 5.76 -7.90 -0.72
C LYS A 58 5.10 -6.63 -0.16
N LEU A 59 3.90 -6.31 -0.63
CA LEU A 59 3.12 -5.20 -0.10
C LEU A 59 2.50 -5.58 1.24
N VAL A 60 2.50 -4.62 2.16
CA VAL A 60 1.77 -4.67 3.43
C VAL A 60 0.76 -3.54 3.46
N TRP A 61 -0.42 -3.78 4.05
CA TRP A 61 -1.41 -2.74 4.22
C TRP A 61 -0.90 -1.61 5.14
N ASP A 62 -1.18 -0.37 4.78
CA ASP A 62 -0.83 0.81 5.57
C ASP A 62 -2.04 1.73 5.69
N ASP A 63 -2.57 1.85 6.92
CA ASP A 63 -3.76 2.66 7.21
C ASP A 63 -3.51 4.15 7.02
N TYR A 64 -2.29 4.63 7.21
CA TYR A 64 -1.95 6.03 6.99
C TYR A 64 -2.08 6.37 5.50
N LEU A 65 -1.58 5.51 4.61
CA LEU A 65 -1.77 5.67 3.17
C LEU A 65 -3.26 5.64 2.79
N ALA A 66 -4.06 4.74 3.38
CA ALA A 66 -5.49 4.66 3.12
C ALA A 66 -6.22 5.95 3.55
N THR A 67 -5.88 6.51 4.72
CA THR A 67 -6.39 7.81 5.17
C THR A 67 -5.95 8.95 4.25
N GLN A 68 -4.72 8.95 3.73
CA GLN A 68 -4.30 9.96 2.75
C GLN A 68 -5.14 9.89 1.47
N VAL A 69 -5.45 8.68 0.99
CA VAL A 69 -6.35 8.48 -0.15
C VAL A 69 -7.74 9.05 0.13
N GLU A 70 -8.34 8.69 1.28
CA GLU A 70 -9.65 9.19 1.71
C GLU A 70 -9.69 10.72 1.76
N MET A 71 -8.64 11.34 2.32
CA MET A 71 -8.52 12.79 2.46
C MET A 71 -8.19 13.52 1.15
N GLY A 72 -7.82 12.79 0.09
CA GLY A 72 -7.29 13.36 -1.14
C GLY A 72 -5.96 14.11 -0.92
N ASP A 73 -5.11 13.63 -0.01
CA ASP A 73 -3.79 14.20 0.25
C ASP A 73 -2.74 13.61 -0.71
N PHE A 74 -2.47 14.34 -1.79
CA PHE A 74 -1.47 13.96 -2.79
C PHE A 74 -0.05 14.46 -2.48
N SER A 75 0.24 14.90 -1.25
CA SER A 75 1.53 15.48 -0.89
C SER A 75 2.73 14.55 -1.15
N CYS A 76 2.53 13.23 -1.07
CA CYS A 76 3.54 12.19 -1.33
C CYS A 76 3.74 11.85 -2.81
N TYR A 77 2.78 12.20 -3.68
CA TYR A 77 2.73 11.71 -5.06
C TYR A 77 3.96 12.14 -5.86
N LYS A 78 4.56 11.18 -6.59
CA LYS A 78 5.81 11.33 -7.35
C LYS A 78 7.03 11.79 -6.52
N LYS A 79 6.95 11.67 -5.19
CA LYS A 79 8.07 11.92 -4.27
C LYS A 79 8.40 10.66 -3.48
N THR A 80 7.44 10.22 -2.68
CA THR A 80 7.56 9.08 -1.77
C THR A 80 6.41 8.09 -1.92
N CYS A 81 5.52 8.32 -2.89
CA CYS A 81 4.45 7.39 -3.22
C CYS A 81 4.00 7.51 -4.68
N ARG A 82 3.21 6.53 -5.11
CA ARG A 82 2.51 6.46 -6.39
C ARG A 82 1.02 6.28 -6.19
N GLU A 83 0.24 6.76 -7.16
CA GLU A 83 -1.19 6.50 -7.24
C GLU A 83 -1.43 5.28 -8.12
N SER A 84 -2.23 4.32 -7.65
CA SER A 84 -2.88 3.31 -8.49
C SER A 84 -4.38 3.55 -8.50
N ARG A 85 -5.00 3.33 -9.67
CA ARG A 85 -6.45 3.43 -9.88
C ARG A 85 -6.95 2.06 -10.33
N ARG A 86 -7.96 1.54 -9.65
CA ARG A 86 -8.40 0.14 -9.75
C ARG A 86 -9.92 0.03 -9.88
N ASP A 87 -10.36 -1.17 -10.25
CA ASP A 87 -11.76 -1.54 -10.42
C ASP A 87 -12.42 -0.67 -11.50
N GLY A 88 -11.81 -0.73 -12.69
CA GLY A 88 -12.27 -0.04 -13.88
C GLY A 88 -13.54 -0.65 -14.45
N ASP A 89 -14.23 0.08 -15.32
CA ASP A 89 -15.19 -0.54 -16.23
C ASP A 89 -14.48 -1.27 -17.39
N ASP A 90 -15.20 -2.08 -18.16
CA ASP A 90 -14.64 -2.87 -19.27
C ASP A 90 -13.81 -2.03 -20.25
N HIS A 91 -14.22 -0.77 -20.49
CA HIS A 91 -13.47 0.15 -21.35
C HIS A 91 -12.14 0.54 -20.73
N THR A 92 -12.15 0.90 -19.45
CA THR A 92 -10.94 1.25 -18.68
C THR A 92 -9.98 0.08 -18.56
N GLU A 93 -10.50 -1.12 -18.23
CA GLU A 93 -9.68 -2.33 -18.14
C GLU A 93 -9.04 -2.68 -19.49
N LYS A 94 -9.80 -2.59 -20.59
CA LYS A 94 -9.27 -2.82 -21.94
C LYS A 94 -8.18 -1.79 -22.29
N PHE A 95 -8.40 -0.52 -21.97
CA PHE A 95 -7.42 0.53 -22.18
C PHE A 95 -6.11 0.23 -21.44
N ASP A 96 -6.18 -0.12 -20.16
CA ASP A 96 -5.00 -0.46 -19.35
C ASP A 96 -4.28 -1.70 -19.91
N GLN A 97 -4.99 -2.77 -20.27
CA GLN A 97 -4.40 -3.97 -20.86
C GLN A 97 -3.71 -3.69 -22.21
N ASP A 98 -4.33 -2.88 -23.08
CA ASP A 98 -3.73 -2.47 -24.34
C ASP A 98 -2.47 -1.63 -24.09
N LYS A 99 -2.49 -0.72 -23.11
CA LYS A 99 -1.31 0.07 -22.73
C LYS A 99 -0.19 -0.81 -22.20
N ILE A 100 -0.49 -1.78 -21.33
CA ILE A 100 0.48 -2.76 -20.83
C ILE A 100 1.14 -3.51 -21.99
N LYS A 101 0.34 -4.11 -22.87
CA LYS A 101 0.84 -4.87 -24.02
C LYS A 101 1.66 -4.02 -24.99
N HIS A 102 1.20 -2.80 -25.28
CA HIS A 102 1.79 -1.97 -26.34
C HIS A 102 2.92 -1.06 -25.88
N LYS A 103 2.97 -0.67 -24.60
CA LYS A 103 3.95 0.30 -24.10
C LYS A 103 4.81 -0.21 -22.96
N TRP A 104 4.34 -1.17 -22.18
CA TRP A 104 4.92 -1.43 -20.85
C TRP A 104 5.13 -2.91 -20.51
N GLY A 105 5.18 -3.79 -21.51
CA GLY A 105 5.58 -5.19 -21.34
C GLY A 105 7.01 -5.30 -20.77
N ASP A 106 7.38 -6.46 -20.23
CA ASP A 106 8.73 -6.65 -19.65
C ASP A 106 9.86 -6.31 -20.66
N GLU A 107 9.64 -6.58 -21.94
CA GLU A 107 10.58 -6.24 -23.01
C GLU A 107 10.76 -4.72 -23.21
N LYS A 108 9.83 -3.90 -22.71
CA LYS A 108 9.79 -2.43 -22.80
C LYS A 108 10.09 -1.75 -21.46
N ARG A 109 10.76 -2.45 -20.54
CA ARG A 109 11.09 -1.92 -19.21
C ARG A 109 11.82 -0.57 -19.24
N GLN A 110 12.64 -0.31 -20.25
CA GLN A 110 13.29 1.00 -20.40
C GLN A 110 12.28 2.11 -20.74
N ASP A 111 11.36 1.86 -21.66
CA ASP A 111 10.30 2.79 -22.03
C ASP A 111 9.35 3.04 -20.83
N LEU A 112 9.05 1.98 -20.07
CA LEU A 112 8.28 2.05 -18.83
C LEU A 112 8.93 3.05 -17.86
N MET A 113 10.25 2.96 -17.66
CA MET A 113 10.96 3.85 -16.74
C MET A 113 10.94 5.32 -17.16
N ASP A 114 10.94 5.61 -18.46
CA ASP A 114 10.88 6.98 -18.95
C ASP A 114 9.47 7.58 -18.80
N GLU A 115 8.43 6.79 -19.12
CA GLU A 115 7.02 7.17 -18.94
C GLU A 115 6.64 7.31 -17.45
N TYR A 116 7.29 6.57 -16.55
CA TYR A 116 6.99 6.56 -15.11
C TYR A 116 7.11 7.95 -14.46
N LYS A 117 7.99 8.80 -14.99
CA LYS A 117 8.22 10.17 -14.48
C LYS A 117 7.03 11.09 -14.79
N THR A 118 6.36 10.87 -15.91
CA THR A 118 5.34 11.78 -16.44
C THR A 118 3.93 11.26 -16.22
N HIS A 119 3.69 9.95 -16.26
CA HIS A 119 2.35 9.37 -16.26
C HIS A 119 2.07 8.46 -15.05
N ILE A 120 0.78 8.25 -14.79
CA ILE A 120 0.30 7.11 -14.02
C ILE A 120 0.27 5.91 -14.97
N MET A 121 0.82 4.79 -14.53
CA MET A 121 1.03 3.58 -15.31
C MET A 121 -0.14 2.63 -15.05
N GLY A 122 -1.31 2.94 -15.59
CA GLY A 122 -2.54 2.15 -15.43
C GLY A 122 -2.30 0.65 -15.52
N GLY A 123 -2.74 -0.09 -14.51
CA GLY A 123 -2.54 -1.54 -14.36
C GLY A 123 -1.11 -2.02 -14.03
N LEU A 124 -0.12 -1.13 -13.85
CA LEU A 124 1.27 -1.48 -13.49
C LEU A 124 1.80 -0.82 -12.22
N GLU A 125 1.10 0.16 -11.66
CA GLU A 125 1.54 0.87 -10.45
C GLU A 125 1.78 -0.11 -9.30
N GLU A 126 0.86 -1.06 -9.10
CA GLU A 126 0.99 -2.16 -8.15
C GLU A 126 2.07 -3.19 -8.47
N LEU A 127 2.69 -3.14 -9.65
CA LEU A 127 3.81 -4.01 -10.03
C LEU A 127 5.16 -3.33 -9.88
N THR A 128 5.18 -2.09 -9.38
CA THR A 128 6.43 -1.37 -9.12
C THR A 128 7.25 -2.11 -8.04
N PRO A 129 8.48 -2.58 -8.35
CA PRO A 129 9.20 -3.53 -7.51
C PRO A 129 9.46 -3.02 -6.09
N GLY A 130 9.91 -1.77 -5.96
CA GLY A 130 10.37 -1.20 -4.70
C GLY A 130 9.25 -0.77 -3.74
N GLN A 131 7.99 -0.78 -4.17
CA GLN A 131 6.86 -0.50 -3.27
C GLN A 131 6.71 -1.61 -2.24
N GLN A 132 6.56 -1.23 -0.97
CA GLN A 132 6.45 -2.12 0.18
C GLN A 132 5.12 -1.99 0.92
N LYS A 133 4.43 -0.87 0.72
CA LYS A 133 3.20 -0.52 1.42
C LYS A 133 2.12 -0.12 0.43
N ILE A 134 0.88 -0.41 0.79
CA ILE A 134 -0.30 0.01 0.04
C ILE A 134 -1.42 0.41 1.00
N GLY A 135 -2.11 1.50 0.70
CA GLY A 135 -3.35 1.86 1.36
C GLY A 135 -4.34 2.34 0.32
N CYS A 136 -5.57 1.85 0.40
CA CYS A 136 -6.60 2.10 -0.60
C CYS A 136 -7.92 2.56 0.02
N TYR A 137 -8.74 3.19 -0.82
CA TYR A 137 -10.10 3.59 -0.48
C TYR A 137 -10.99 3.44 -1.71
N HIS A 138 -12.22 2.97 -1.54
CA HIS A 138 -13.20 2.96 -2.62
C HIS A 138 -13.66 4.38 -2.86
N ILE A 139 -13.24 4.96 -3.98
CA ILE A 139 -13.63 6.30 -4.41
C ILE A 139 -13.79 6.28 -5.93
N ALA A 140 -14.95 6.72 -6.40
CA ALA A 140 -15.22 6.85 -7.82
C ALA A 140 -14.34 7.96 -8.41
N ILE A 141 -13.58 7.63 -9.45
CA ILE A 141 -12.74 8.56 -10.20
C ILE A 141 -13.17 8.50 -11.66
N THR A 142 -13.30 9.67 -12.26
CA THR A 142 -13.53 9.82 -13.70
C THR A 142 -12.41 10.66 -14.27
N ASP A 143 -11.68 10.09 -15.23
CA ASP A 143 -10.78 10.81 -16.13
C ASP A 143 -11.59 11.12 -17.39
N ASP A 144 -11.78 12.40 -17.71
CA ASP A 144 -12.66 12.82 -18.80
C ASP A 144 -12.02 12.65 -20.18
N GLY A 145 -10.80 12.13 -20.24
CA GLY A 145 -10.09 11.88 -21.49
C GLY A 145 -9.60 13.15 -22.15
N LYS A 146 -9.41 14.23 -21.39
CA LYS A 146 -8.96 15.53 -21.91
C LYS A 146 -7.55 15.87 -21.46
N LYS A 147 -6.84 16.58 -22.33
CA LYS A 147 -5.55 17.20 -22.00
C LYS A 147 -5.78 18.52 -21.26
N ASP A 148 -4.70 19.09 -20.75
CA ASP A 148 -4.71 20.39 -20.04
C ASP A 148 -5.29 21.54 -20.89
N ASP A 149 -5.16 21.45 -22.23
CA ASP A 149 -5.72 22.44 -23.16
C ASP A 149 -7.21 22.18 -23.49
N GLY A 150 -7.82 21.17 -22.88
CA GLY A 150 -9.21 20.77 -23.08
C GLY A 150 -9.46 19.94 -24.34
N THR A 151 -8.43 19.63 -25.12
CA THR A 151 -8.56 18.77 -26.31
C THR A 151 -8.65 17.29 -25.92
N ASP A 152 -9.31 16.51 -26.77
CA ASP A 152 -9.44 15.08 -26.54
C ASP A 152 -8.08 14.38 -26.62
N ALA A 153 -7.80 13.55 -25.62
CA ALA A 153 -6.62 12.70 -25.55
C ALA A 153 -6.78 11.39 -26.35
N GLY A 154 -7.98 11.14 -26.89
CA GLY A 154 -8.26 10.05 -27.84
C GLY A 154 -8.53 8.68 -27.22
N TYR A 155 -8.58 8.57 -25.88
CA TYR A 155 -8.88 7.32 -25.18
C TYR A 155 -10.27 7.29 -24.52
N GLY A 156 -11.06 8.35 -24.66
CA GLY A 156 -12.39 8.46 -24.06
C GLY A 156 -12.36 8.61 -22.55
N VAL A 157 -13.53 8.44 -21.91
CA VAL A 157 -13.68 8.58 -20.46
C VAL A 157 -13.23 7.28 -19.78
N LEU A 158 -12.32 7.39 -18.80
CA LEU A 158 -11.92 6.27 -17.95
C LEU A 158 -12.57 6.40 -16.57
N LYS A 159 -13.05 5.29 -16.03
CA LYS A 159 -13.73 5.24 -14.73
C LYS A 159 -13.12 4.16 -13.87
N THR A 160 -12.81 4.49 -12.63
CA THR A 160 -12.30 3.54 -11.63
C THR A 160 -13.03 3.72 -10.31
N LYS A 161 -13.14 2.68 -9.50
CA LYS A 161 -13.87 2.71 -8.21
C LYS A 161 -12.97 2.66 -6.99
N THR A 162 -11.67 2.44 -7.18
CA THR A 162 -10.72 2.37 -6.08
C THR A 162 -9.47 3.19 -6.40
N ARG A 163 -9.00 3.94 -5.41
CA ARG A 163 -7.70 4.61 -5.43
C ARG A 163 -6.80 4.00 -4.38
N CYS A 164 -5.52 3.86 -4.71
CA CYS A 164 -4.51 3.41 -3.78
C CYS A 164 -3.30 4.34 -3.82
N PHE A 165 -2.63 4.49 -2.68
CA PHE A 165 -1.25 4.95 -2.64
C PHE A 165 -0.32 3.80 -2.32
N LEU A 166 0.81 3.75 -3.06
CA LEU A 166 1.89 2.80 -2.86
C LEU A 166 3.17 3.54 -2.48
N ALA A 167 3.89 3.04 -1.48
CA ALA A 167 5.09 3.67 -0.93
C ALA A 167 6.21 2.63 -0.73
N PRO A 168 7.50 3.02 -0.74
CA PRO A 168 8.04 4.36 -0.49
C PRO A 168 8.54 5.15 -1.70
N GLU A 169 8.42 4.65 -2.93
CA GLU A 169 9.03 5.33 -4.08
C GLU A 169 8.00 6.10 -4.91
N GLY A 170 8.42 7.23 -5.50
CA GLY A 170 7.59 8.03 -6.42
C GLY A 170 8.09 8.08 -7.86
N LEU A 171 9.34 7.68 -8.11
CA LEU A 171 10.03 7.86 -9.40
C LEU A 171 10.35 6.55 -10.13
N GLY A 172 10.08 5.39 -9.52
CA GLY A 172 10.28 4.09 -10.15
C GLY A 172 11.74 3.68 -10.28
N ASP A 173 12.62 4.16 -9.39
CA ASP A 173 14.04 3.82 -9.41
C ASP A 173 14.28 2.33 -9.20
N SER A 174 13.35 1.62 -8.53
CA SER A 174 13.43 0.17 -8.36
C SER A 174 13.40 -0.61 -9.67
N TRP A 175 12.89 -0.02 -10.75
CA TRP A 175 12.93 -0.61 -12.09
C TRP A 175 14.35 -0.62 -12.69
N LYS A 176 15.33 0.09 -12.13
CA LYS A 176 16.73 0.09 -12.61
C LYS A 176 17.50 -1.17 -12.25
N VAL A 177 17.02 -1.97 -11.29
CA VAL A 177 17.72 -3.18 -10.85
C VAL A 177 17.79 -4.19 -12.00
N PRO A 178 18.99 -4.69 -12.37
CA PRO A 178 19.14 -5.66 -13.45
C PRO A 178 18.25 -6.89 -13.25
N ARG A 179 17.86 -7.54 -14.35
CA ARG A 179 17.09 -8.78 -14.28
C ARG A 179 17.86 -9.85 -13.51
N GLY A 180 17.13 -10.69 -12.80
CA GLY A 180 17.66 -11.78 -12.00
C GLY A 180 16.57 -12.72 -11.52
N GLU A 181 16.97 -13.77 -10.80
CA GLU A 181 16.00 -14.69 -10.20
C GLU A 181 15.12 -13.94 -9.19
N ALA A 182 13.82 -14.23 -9.16
CA ALA A 182 12.88 -13.53 -8.30
C ALA A 182 13.29 -13.63 -6.82
N GLY A 183 13.31 -12.49 -6.13
CA GLY A 183 13.75 -12.38 -4.74
C GLY A 183 15.27 -12.53 -4.49
N SER A 184 16.09 -12.62 -5.54
CA SER A 184 17.56 -12.72 -5.38
C SER A 184 18.26 -11.41 -4.99
N ALA A 185 17.58 -10.27 -5.09
CA ALA A 185 18.12 -8.94 -4.79
C ALA A 185 17.32 -8.22 -3.68
N CYS A 186 16.87 -8.97 -2.67
CA CYS A 186 16.26 -8.37 -1.48
C CYS A 186 17.27 -7.59 -0.66
N ALA A 187 16.89 -6.40 -0.18
CA ALA A 187 17.75 -5.59 0.66
C ALA A 187 17.92 -6.19 2.06
N GLU A 188 18.88 -5.64 2.81
CA GLU A 188 19.05 -5.97 4.22
C GLU A 188 17.74 -5.77 5.02
N GLY A 189 17.47 -6.70 5.94
CA GLY A 189 16.20 -6.75 6.68
C GLY A 189 15.09 -7.53 5.97
N PHE A 190 15.28 -7.92 4.71
CA PHE A 190 14.31 -8.71 3.94
C PHE A 190 14.87 -10.09 3.58
N VAL A 191 13.96 -11.02 3.28
CA VAL A 191 14.24 -12.37 2.80
C VAL A 191 13.36 -12.68 1.61
N ASN A 192 13.83 -13.61 0.78
CA ASN A 192 13.05 -14.14 -0.32
C ASN A 192 11.92 -15.03 0.23
N ASP A 193 10.68 -14.58 0.07
CA ASP A 193 9.43 -15.30 0.27
C ASP A 193 8.87 -15.64 -1.12
N ASP A 194 9.31 -16.77 -1.69
CA ASP A 194 8.85 -17.33 -2.97
C ASP A 194 8.83 -16.31 -4.16
N GLY A 195 9.89 -15.53 -4.29
CA GLY A 195 10.09 -14.54 -5.34
C GLY A 195 9.76 -13.11 -4.94
N LEU A 196 9.24 -12.88 -3.72
CA LEU A 196 9.02 -11.56 -3.16
C LEU A 196 9.97 -11.28 -2.00
N CYS A 197 10.39 -10.03 -1.84
CA CYS A 197 11.14 -9.56 -0.69
C CYS A 197 10.18 -9.24 0.46
N ALA A 198 10.15 -10.09 1.47
CA ALA A 198 9.34 -9.93 2.67
C ALA A 198 10.23 -9.58 3.88
N PRO A 199 9.74 -8.80 4.86
CA PRO A 199 10.48 -8.54 6.09
C PRO A 199 10.90 -9.85 6.76
N LYS A 200 12.12 -9.89 7.30
CA LYS A 200 12.52 -10.99 8.20
C LYS A 200 11.56 -11.04 9.37
N SER A 201 11.01 -12.21 9.67
CA SER A 201 10.39 -12.40 10.98
C SER A 201 11.47 -12.20 12.04
N GLU A 202 11.22 -11.35 13.02
CA GLU A 202 12.05 -11.33 14.22
C GLU A 202 11.87 -12.69 14.89
N SER A 203 12.83 -13.59 14.74
CA SER A 203 12.85 -14.79 15.53
C SER A 203 13.06 -14.38 16.99
N SER A 204 12.03 -14.61 17.79
CA SER A 204 12.16 -15.01 19.19
C SER A 204 13.47 -15.77 19.37
N GLY A 205 14.35 -15.19 20.17
CA GLY A 205 15.73 -15.63 20.30
C GLY A 205 15.88 -17.09 20.69
N ASN A 206 16.98 -17.65 20.19
CA ASN A 206 17.76 -18.72 20.79
C ASN A 206 17.18 -20.13 20.77
N SER A 207 17.48 -20.86 19.70
CA SER A 207 17.90 -22.26 19.79
C SER A 207 18.68 -22.61 18.54
N GLY A 208 19.99 -22.42 18.59
CA GLY A 208 20.87 -23.11 17.66
C GLY A 208 20.79 -24.61 17.92
N SER A 209 20.76 -25.39 16.85
CA SER A 209 21.43 -26.69 16.81
C SER A 209 21.63 -27.11 15.37
N ALA A 210 22.89 -27.40 15.08
CA ALA A 210 23.37 -27.94 13.83
C ALA A 210 22.73 -29.30 13.53
N GLU A 211 22.27 -29.44 12.29
CA GLU A 211 22.45 -30.57 11.37
C GLU A 211 22.79 -31.97 11.92
N LYS A 212 21.91 -32.95 11.66
CA LYS A 212 22.34 -34.24 11.12
C LYS A 212 21.19 -35.04 10.49
N ASP A 213 21.43 -35.48 9.26
CA ASP A 213 20.69 -36.50 8.53
C ASP A 213 20.56 -37.83 9.30
N LYS A 214 19.38 -38.47 9.22
CA LYS A 214 19.25 -39.86 8.72
C LYS A 214 17.79 -40.29 8.53
N GLU A 215 17.68 -41.14 7.53
CA GLU A 215 16.52 -41.67 6.82
C GLU A 215 15.77 -42.82 7.53
N SER A 216 14.51 -43.02 7.07
CA SER A 216 13.74 -44.29 7.00
C SER A 216 13.06 -44.85 8.26
N GLY A 217 11.75 -45.14 8.12
CA GLY A 217 11.12 -46.31 8.75
C GLY A 217 9.70 -46.11 9.30
N SER A 218 8.75 -46.85 8.75
CA SER A 218 7.29 -46.77 8.92
C SER A 218 6.66 -47.39 10.18
N LYS A 219 5.49 -46.84 10.56
CA LYS A 219 4.27 -47.43 11.20
C LYS A 219 4.41 -48.22 12.51
N GLU A 220 3.62 -47.86 13.53
CA GLU A 220 2.32 -48.50 13.86
C GLU A 220 1.64 -47.81 15.08
N GLU A 221 0.30 -47.79 15.06
CA GLU A 221 -0.61 -47.19 16.04
C GLU A 221 -0.77 -48.04 17.32
N ARG A 222 -0.99 -47.39 18.48
CA ARG A 222 -1.82 -47.97 19.55
C ARG A 222 -2.42 -46.88 20.44
N ASN A 223 -3.76 -46.85 20.47
CA ASN A 223 -4.60 -46.04 21.34
C ASN A 223 -4.41 -46.42 22.82
N THR A 224 -4.44 -45.43 23.72
CA THR A 224 -5.06 -45.59 25.05
C THR A 224 -5.55 -44.23 25.54
N GLU A 225 -6.86 -44.13 25.77
CA GLU A 225 -7.53 -43.04 26.47
C GLU A 225 -7.05 -42.95 27.93
N SER A 226 -6.88 -41.73 28.45
CA SER A 226 -7.33 -41.44 29.82
C SER A 226 -7.58 -39.95 30.03
N SER A 227 -8.70 -39.73 30.71
CA SER A 227 -9.37 -38.51 31.16
C SER A 227 -8.56 -37.56 32.04
N GLY A 228 -8.85 -36.26 31.97
CA GLY A 228 -8.50 -35.30 33.03
C GLY A 228 -8.77 -33.84 32.67
N GLN A 229 -9.73 -33.23 33.36
CA GLN A 229 -10.37 -31.91 33.20
C GLN A 229 -9.47 -30.65 33.35
N PRO A 230 -10.00 -29.44 33.01
CA PRO A 230 -9.24 -28.25 32.67
C PRO A 230 -8.91 -27.35 33.88
N SER A 231 -7.77 -26.67 33.83
CA SER A 231 -7.45 -25.57 34.74
C SER A 231 -7.85 -24.22 34.13
N LYS A 232 -8.72 -23.50 34.84
CA LYS A 232 -9.03 -22.09 34.64
C LYS A 232 -8.03 -21.23 35.44
N MET A 233 -7.51 -20.16 34.85
CA MET A 233 -7.02 -18.93 35.49
C MET A 233 -7.13 -17.83 34.41
N SER A 234 -8.09 -16.91 34.42
CA SER A 234 -8.44 -15.82 35.35
C SER A 234 -7.34 -14.77 35.56
N GLY A 235 -7.59 -13.56 35.03
CA GLY A 235 -7.01 -12.25 35.42
C GLY A 235 -5.53 -12.06 35.05
N VAL A 236 -5.06 -10.93 34.53
CA VAL A 236 -5.37 -9.55 34.93
C VAL A 236 -5.07 -8.61 33.76
N VAL A 237 -6.06 -7.84 33.34
CA VAL A 237 -5.87 -6.61 32.57
C VAL A 237 -5.35 -5.56 33.55
N THR A 238 -4.12 -5.09 33.36
CA THR A 238 -3.65 -3.87 34.03
C THR A 238 -3.29 -2.84 32.98
N THR A 239 -4.21 -1.92 32.79
CA THR A 239 -4.03 -0.63 32.12
C THR A 239 -2.95 0.16 32.86
N LEU A 240 -1.87 0.52 32.16
CA LEU A 240 -0.92 1.53 32.61
C LEU A 240 -0.98 2.71 31.65
N VAL A 241 -1.96 3.58 31.91
CA VAL A 241 -2.01 4.95 31.40
C VAL A 241 -1.26 5.80 32.41
N MET A 242 -0.09 6.30 32.05
CA MET A 242 0.62 7.40 32.73
C MET A 242 0.99 8.39 31.62
N MET A 243 0.17 9.41 31.38
CA MET A 243 0.43 10.78 31.86
C MET A 243 1.85 11.28 31.54
N VAL A 244 2.06 11.76 30.31
CA VAL A 244 3.15 12.70 30.02
C VAL A 244 2.53 14.10 29.99
N VAL A 245 2.63 14.77 31.14
CA VAL A 245 2.32 16.20 31.30
C VAL A 245 3.58 17.00 30.99
N LEU A 246 3.46 17.87 29.98
CA LEU A 246 4.06 19.19 29.83
C LEU A 246 5.50 19.39 30.32
N LYS A 247 6.40 19.50 29.34
CA LYS A 247 7.55 20.42 29.39
C LYS A 247 7.84 20.92 27.96
N PHE A 248 8.51 22.06 27.86
CA PHE A 248 8.76 22.92 26.69
C PHE A 248 7.67 23.99 26.52
N MET A 249 7.88 25.19 27.09
CA MET A 249 8.66 26.31 26.52
C MET A 249 8.04 26.85 25.25
#